data_AF-A0A6M0JAK7-F1
#
_entry.id   AF-A0A6M0JAK7-F1
#
_cell.length_a   1.000
_cell.length_b   1.000
_cell.length_c   1.000
_cell.angle_alpha   90.00
_cell.angle_beta   90.00
_cell.angle_gamma   90.00
#
_symmetry.space_group_name_H-M   'P 1'
#
loop_
_entity.id
_entity.type
_entity.pdbx_description
1 polymer ?
#
loop_
_entity_poly.entity_id
_entity_poly.type
_entity_poly.pdbx_seq_one_letter_code
_entity_poly.pdbx_strand_id
1 'polypeptide(L)'
;MPKTWNLKVDNYIQANPNCIIATAHVDSFPIDLPLEPNIREPNRKSATYRQMFDSLTTEPEKFFSRHSGIVLLANKVKPNRNKTSLELEVLEANEGGSDGIINGGHTVLAFEQAKNYKYDLTEARVKVTIHIGLSEESAKDIALASNTTTPVDSRSKVNARGDYKFIKQYLAQLERAEDRKFRIAYYQNQSGAPRNAQCNVTHLLKLLYCLDRNKYNPDSNKRTKHPAGMSLPSHITDAERERLTALLPLLTHALWIEQRLYEIIQEYISNPRRKGANDLASVDIRKTTLLPDSKYSFGFGAPTDLALPIIASYRVFLDKDYKWILPFNEFAEDFLQHLWNNYFRKYLVSEKTAGNTVGTKISRNQEIWESLYIS
;
A
#
# COMPACT_ATOMS: atom_id res chain seq x y z
N MET A 1 -6.58 24.57 18.78
CA MET A 1 -7.62 25.56 18.44
C MET A 1 -7.94 25.31 16.98
N PRO A 2 -9.23 25.11 16.63
CA PRO A 2 -9.63 24.80 15.25
C PRO A 2 -9.04 25.82 14.30
N LYS A 3 -8.38 25.35 13.24
CA LYS A 3 -7.82 26.23 12.22
C LYS A 3 -8.91 26.61 11.22
N THR A 4 -8.79 27.83 10.71
CA THR A 4 -9.76 28.39 9.75
C THR A 4 -9.08 28.66 8.42
N TRP A 5 -9.71 28.20 7.34
CA TRP A 5 -9.30 28.48 5.97
C TRP A 5 -10.34 29.34 5.25
N ASN A 6 -9.88 30.21 4.35
CA ASN A 6 -10.77 31.01 3.53
C ASN A 6 -10.78 30.48 2.10
N LEU A 7 -11.96 30.10 1.63
CA LEU A 7 -12.18 29.68 0.25
C LEU A 7 -12.87 30.80 -0.51
N LYS A 8 -12.18 31.44 -1.46
CA LYS A 8 -12.77 32.43 -2.36
C LYS A 8 -13.62 31.73 -3.41
N VAL A 9 -14.85 32.20 -3.61
CA VAL A 9 -15.85 31.57 -4.48
C VAL A 9 -16.56 32.58 -5.36
N ASP A 10 -16.94 32.17 -6.57
CA ASP A 10 -17.86 32.93 -7.41
C ASP A 10 -19.30 32.79 -6.91
N ASN A 11 -19.66 31.57 -6.50
CA ASN A 11 -20.98 31.22 -6.00
C ASN A 11 -20.91 29.93 -5.17
N TYR A 12 -21.96 29.70 -4.40
CA TYR A 12 -22.22 28.42 -3.75
C TYR A 12 -23.72 28.17 -3.64
N ILE A 13 -24.08 26.88 -3.53
CA ILE A 13 -25.43 26.43 -3.21
C ILE A 13 -25.37 25.56 -1.95
N GLN A 14 -26.37 25.72 -1.08
CA GLN A 14 -26.59 24.80 0.02
C GLN A 14 -27.37 23.60 -0.52
N ALA A 15 -26.69 22.50 -0.84
CA ALA A 15 -27.33 21.31 -1.40
C ALA A 15 -28.24 20.61 -0.37
N ASN A 16 -27.82 20.61 0.90
CA ASN A 16 -28.61 20.21 2.06
C ASN A 16 -27.99 20.84 3.34
N PRO A 17 -28.58 20.74 4.54
CA PRO A 17 -28.04 21.39 5.74
C PRO A 17 -26.57 21.12 6.05
N ASN A 18 -26.04 19.96 5.64
CA ASN A 18 -24.68 19.51 5.90
C ASN A 18 -23.84 19.41 4.61
N CYS A 19 -24.24 20.07 3.52
CA CYS A 19 -23.52 20.03 2.25
C CYS A 19 -23.64 21.34 1.48
N ILE A 20 -22.49 21.92 1.13
CA ILE A 20 -22.36 23.07 0.24
C ILE A 20 -21.63 22.63 -1.03
N ILE A 21 -22.09 23.11 -2.19
CA ILE A 21 -21.35 22.97 -3.45
C ILE A 21 -20.97 24.38 -3.92
N ALA A 22 -19.68 24.61 -4.13
CA ALA A 22 -19.13 25.92 -4.47
C ALA A 22 -18.29 25.89 -5.76
N THR A 23 -18.26 27.03 -6.44
CA THR A 23 -17.33 27.31 -7.53
C THR A 23 -16.19 28.15 -6.98
N ALA A 24 -15.04 27.53 -6.71
CA ALA A 24 -13.91 28.16 -6.04
C ALA A 24 -12.84 28.65 -7.01
N HIS A 25 -12.15 29.72 -6.61
CA HIS A 25 -11.01 30.28 -7.31
C HIS A 25 -9.76 29.43 -7.07
N VAL A 26 -9.03 29.08 -8.13
CA VAL A 26 -7.81 28.24 -8.02
C VAL A 26 -6.59 29.06 -7.57
N ASP A 27 -6.45 30.29 -8.07
CA ASP A 27 -5.35 31.22 -7.76
C ASP A 27 -5.15 31.45 -6.25
N SER A 28 -6.25 31.42 -5.50
CA SER A 28 -6.35 31.70 -4.06
C SER A 28 -6.78 30.48 -3.26
N PHE A 29 -6.92 29.31 -3.90
CA PHE A 29 -7.25 28.07 -3.20
C PHE A 29 -6.19 27.73 -2.14
N PRO A 30 -6.58 27.40 -0.89
CA PRO A 30 -5.64 27.02 0.17
C PRO A 30 -4.98 25.68 -0.14
N ILE A 31 -3.65 25.67 -0.22
CA ILE A 31 -2.85 24.50 -0.59
C ILE A 31 -2.35 23.68 0.62
N ASP A 32 -2.58 24.19 1.83
CA ASP A 32 -2.14 23.64 3.11
C ASP A 32 -3.30 23.00 3.91
N LEU A 33 -4.48 22.82 3.28
CA LEU A 33 -5.57 22.05 3.87
C LEU A 33 -5.11 20.63 4.22
N PRO A 34 -5.51 20.07 5.37
CA PRO A 34 -5.21 18.69 5.72
C PRO A 34 -5.67 17.72 4.63
N LEU A 35 -4.84 16.69 4.37
CA LEU A 35 -5.15 15.64 3.42
C LEU A 35 -5.91 14.46 4.06
N GLU A 36 -6.09 14.47 5.37
CA GLU A 36 -7.02 13.54 6.02
C GLU A 36 -8.46 14.03 5.75
N PRO A 37 -9.43 13.13 5.50
CA PRO A 37 -9.38 11.68 5.60
C PRO A 37 -9.16 10.97 4.24
N ASN A 38 -8.39 11.56 3.32
CA ASN A 38 -8.13 10.95 2.01
C ASN A 38 -7.48 9.57 2.16
N ILE A 39 -8.03 8.59 1.44
CA ILE A 39 -7.56 7.20 1.47
C ILE A 39 -6.32 6.95 0.60
N ARG A 40 -5.81 7.98 -0.08
CA ARG A 40 -4.53 7.96 -0.79
C ARG A 40 -3.83 9.31 -0.75
N GLU A 41 -2.50 9.28 -0.71
CA GLU A 41 -1.72 10.51 -0.84
C GLU A 41 -1.52 10.91 -2.31
N PRO A 42 -1.37 12.21 -2.60
CA PRO A 42 -1.17 12.69 -3.96
C PRO A 42 0.24 12.39 -4.48
N ASN A 43 0.35 12.07 -5.77
CA ASN A 43 1.62 11.68 -6.40
C ASN A 43 1.87 12.45 -7.71
N ARG A 44 2.94 13.27 -7.72
CA ARG A 44 3.37 14.08 -8.87
C ARG A 44 3.72 13.26 -10.13
N LYS A 45 4.01 11.97 -9.98
CA LYS A 45 4.32 11.08 -11.12
C LYS A 45 3.09 10.41 -11.72
N SER A 46 1.93 10.50 -11.07
CA SER A 46 0.70 9.86 -11.54
C SER A 46 0.18 10.51 -12.83
N ALA A 47 -0.52 9.72 -13.66
CA ALA A 47 -1.15 10.24 -14.87
C ALA A 47 -2.24 11.29 -14.53
N THR A 48 -3.03 11.04 -13.48
CA THR A 48 -4.06 11.96 -12.99
C THR A 48 -3.48 13.32 -12.62
N TYR A 49 -2.38 13.36 -11.87
CA TYR A 49 -1.70 14.63 -11.57
C TYR A 49 -1.26 15.34 -12.84
N ARG A 50 -0.62 14.62 -13.77
CA ARG A 50 -0.11 15.21 -15.02
C ARG A 50 -1.24 15.82 -15.86
N GLN A 51 -2.38 15.14 -15.98
CA GLN A 51 -3.56 15.66 -16.68
C GLN A 51 -4.16 16.91 -16.02
N MET A 52 -4.24 16.92 -14.69
CA MET A 52 -4.72 18.07 -13.93
C MET A 52 -3.80 19.28 -14.11
N PHE A 53 -2.49 19.06 -13.95
CA PHE A 53 -1.48 20.08 -14.12
C PHE A 53 -1.48 20.64 -15.55
N ASP A 54 -1.49 19.78 -16.56
CA ASP A 54 -1.55 20.18 -17.97
C ASP A 54 -2.80 21.03 -18.27
N SER A 55 -3.97 20.60 -17.79
CA SER A 55 -5.22 21.38 -17.95
C SER A 55 -5.14 22.76 -17.31
N LEU A 56 -4.54 22.87 -16.13
CA LEU A 56 -4.37 24.16 -15.45
C LEU A 56 -3.45 25.11 -16.20
N THR A 57 -2.40 24.57 -16.83
CA THR A 57 -1.35 25.39 -17.46
C THR A 57 -1.62 25.71 -18.92
N THR A 58 -2.54 24.99 -19.58
CA THR A 58 -2.83 25.15 -21.02
C THR A 58 -4.20 25.76 -21.30
N GLU A 59 -5.23 25.37 -20.55
CA GLU A 59 -6.62 25.79 -20.74
C GLU A 59 -7.31 26.01 -19.37
N PRO A 60 -6.79 26.94 -18.53
CA PRO A 60 -7.27 27.16 -17.15
C PRO A 60 -8.76 27.44 -17.06
N GLU A 61 -9.33 28.17 -18.03
CA GLU A 61 -10.75 28.53 -18.11
C GLU A 61 -11.66 27.29 -18.27
N LYS A 62 -11.15 26.20 -18.83
CA LYS A 62 -11.89 24.93 -19.00
C LYS A 62 -11.77 24.00 -17.81
N PHE A 63 -10.93 24.32 -16.81
CA PHE A 63 -10.60 23.42 -15.70
C PHE A 63 -11.85 22.94 -14.95
N PHE A 64 -12.81 23.84 -14.67
CA PHE A 64 -14.05 23.52 -13.98
C PHE A 64 -14.88 22.45 -14.71
N SER A 65 -14.90 22.48 -16.05
CA SER A 65 -15.71 21.59 -16.87
C SER A 65 -15.07 20.22 -17.09
N ARG A 66 -13.73 20.16 -17.05
CA ARG A 66 -12.95 18.95 -17.37
C ARG A 66 -12.71 18.04 -16.18
N HIS A 67 -12.82 18.57 -14.96
CA HIS A 67 -12.41 17.85 -13.75
C HIS A 67 -13.54 17.73 -12.73
N SER A 68 -13.58 16.59 -12.03
CA SER A 68 -14.65 16.26 -11.07
C SER A 68 -14.69 17.18 -9.84
N GLY A 69 -13.65 17.96 -9.60
CA GLY A 69 -13.54 18.89 -8.48
C GLY A 69 -12.86 18.30 -7.25
N ILE A 70 -13.09 18.95 -6.11
CA ILE A 70 -12.54 18.62 -4.79
C ILE A 70 -13.72 18.30 -3.86
N VAL A 71 -13.57 17.26 -3.04
CA VAL A 71 -14.51 16.92 -1.97
C VAL A 71 -13.78 17.13 -0.65
N LEU A 72 -14.36 17.93 0.25
CA LEU A 72 -13.78 18.25 1.55
C LEU A 72 -14.79 18.12 2.68
N LEU A 73 -14.26 17.89 3.87
CA LEU A 73 -14.97 17.89 5.14
C LEU A 73 -14.52 19.11 5.95
N ALA A 74 -15.48 19.80 6.55
CA ALA A 74 -15.24 20.87 7.51
C ALA A 74 -16.16 20.70 8.71
N ASN A 75 -15.70 21.06 9.90
CA ASN A 75 -16.53 21.10 11.11
C ASN A 75 -17.66 22.13 10.95
N LYS A 76 -17.32 23.32 10.44
CA LYS A 76 -18.27 24.41 10.19
C LYS A 76 -17.90 25.20 8.96
N VAL A 77 -18.90 25.79 8.32
CA VAL A 77 -18.73 26.72 7.21
C VAL A 77 -19.51 27.99 7.49
N LYS A 78 -18.84 29.14 7.37
CA LYS A 78 -19.47 30.46 7.49
C LYS A 78 -19.28 31.24 6.20
N PRO A 79 -20.35 31.51 5.45
CA PRO A 79 -20.28 32.44 4.33
C PRO A 79 -20.00 33.86 4.80
N ASN A 80 -19.17 34.60 4.07
CA ASN A 80 -19.01 36.02 4.31
C ASN A 80 -20.28 36.81 3.91
N ARG A 81 -20.40 38.07 4.37
CA ARG A 81 -21.58 38.92 4.12
C ARG A 81 -21.90 39.08 2.63
N ASN A 82 -20.87 39.09 1.78
CA ASN A 82 -21.00 39.32 0.34
C ASN A 82 -21.14 38.02 -0.48
N LYS A 83 -21.16 36.85 0.17
CA LYS A 83 -21.18 35.51 -0.43
C LYS A 83 -20.04 35.22 -1.43
N THR A 84 -18.92 35.94 -1.32
CA THR A 84 -17.72 35.79 -2.16
C THR A 84 -16.63 34.93 -1.52
N SER A 85 -16.81 34.53 -0.25
CA SER A 85 -15.92 33.59 0.41
C SER A 85 -16.65 32.72 1.43
N LEU A 86 -16.09 31.55 1.67
CA LEU A 86 -16.50 30.60 2.70
C LEU A 86 -15.34 30.44 3.69
N GLU A 87 -15.58 30.77 4.96
CA GLU A 87 -14.67 30.45 6.06
C GLU A 87 -14.94 29.01 6.50
N LEU A 88 -13.91 28.16 6.44
CA LEU A 88 -13.95 26.73 6.77
C LEU A 88 -13.25 26.52 8.11
N GLU A 89 -13.98 26.07 9.12
CA GLU A 89 -13.41 25.57 10.37
C GLU A 89 -13.12 24.07 10.19
N VAL A 90 -11.85 23.66 10.33
CA VAL A 90 -11.40 22.28 10.10
C VAL A 90 -10.71 21.79 11.37
N LEU A 91 -11.15 20.63 11.86
CA LEU A 91 -10.58 19.93 13.01
C LEU A 91 -9.58 18.87 12.55
N GLU A 92 -8.31 19.04 12.95
CA GLU A 92 -7.24 18.08 12.69
C GLU A 92 -7.28 16.89 13.68
N ALA A 93 -6.54 15.82 13.38
CA ALA A 93 -6.47 14.59 14.19
C ALA A 93 -6.08 14.83 15.66
N ASN A 94 -5.15 15.75 15.91
CA ASN A 94 -4.73 16.13 17.27
C ASN A 94 -5.81 16.92 18.03
N GLU A 95 -6.85 17.38 17.36
CA GLU A 95 -8.01 18.08 17.93
C GLU A 95 -9.24 17.17 18.04
N GLY A 96 -9.09 15.89 17.70
CA GLY A 96 -10.18 14.90 17.72
C GLY A 96 -11.05 14.92 16.47
N GLY A 97 -10.62 15.58 15.38
CA GLY A 97 -11.31 15.57 14.09
C GLY A 97 -10.54 14.81 13.01
N SER A 98 -11.13 14.70 11.83
CA SER A 98 -10.45 14.19 10.63
C SER A 98 -10.90 14.99 9.41
N ASP A 99 -11.04 16.30 9.60
CA ASP A 99 -11.53 17.22 8.58
C ASP A 99 -10.42 17.55 7.58
N GLY A 100 -10.80 17.92 6.36
CA GLY A 100 -9.87 18.22 5.29
C GLY A 100 -10.31 17.63 3.96
N ILE A 101 -9.35 17.38 3.07
CA ILE A 101 -9.60 16.93 1.71
C ILE A 101 -9.92 15.43 1.73
N ILE A 102 -11.16 15.08 1.42
CA ILE A 102 -11.60 13.68 1.21
C ILE A 102 -11.14 13.17 -0.17
N ASN A 103 -11.29 14.01 -1.21
CA ASN A 103 -10.86 13.72 -2.57
C ASN A 103 -10.42 15.01 -3.28
N GLY A 104 -9.51 14.88 -4.25
CA GLY A 104 -8.92 16.02 -4.96
C GLY A 104 -7.51 16.40 -4.49
N GLY A 105 -6.85 15.58 -3.68
CA GLY A 105 -5.48 15.84 -3.25
C GLY A 105 -4.48 16.00 -4.41
N HIS A 106 -4.69 15.28 -5.53
CA HIS A 106 -3.85 15.46 -6.73
C HIS A 106 -4.11 16.80 -7.43
N THR A 107 -5.35 17.29 -7.36
CA THR A 107 -5.77 18.59 -7.88
C THR A 107 -5.14 19.72 -7.07
N VAL A 108 -5.20 19.65 -5.74
CA VAL A 108 -4.54 20.63 -4.84
C VAL A 108 -3.02 20.62 -5.02
N LEU A 109 -2.41 19.44 -5.18
CA LEU A 109 -0.99 19.34 -5.51
C LEU A 109 -0.65 20.00 -6.85
N ALA A 110 -1.52 19.90 -7.85
CA ALA A 110 -1.33 20.60 -9.12
C ALA A 110 -1.46 22.12 -8.96
N PHE A 111 -2.37 22.60 -8.10
CA PHE A 111 -2.49 24.03 -7.77
C PHE A 111 -1.20 24.56 -7.14
N GLU A 112 -0.67 23.87 -6.13
CA GLU A 112 0.60 24.22 -5.50
C GLU A 112 1.72 24.35 -6.54
N GLN A 113 1.88 23.34 -7.40
CA GLN A 113 2.95 23.35 -8.39
C GLN A 113 2.76 24.43 -9.45
N ALA A 114 1.55 24.67 -9.93
CA ALA A 114 1.28 25.73 -10.91
C ALA A 114 1.57 27.12 -10.33
N LYS A 115 1.22 27.35 -9.04
CA LYS A 115 1.57 28.57 -8.31
C LYS A 115 3.08 28.74 -8.14
N ASN A 116 3.78 27.67 -7.77
CA ASN A 116 5.24 27.70 -7.62
C ASN A 116 5.96 28.03 -8.94
N TYR A 117 5.43 27.55 -10.07
CA TYR A 117 5.91 27.87 -11.41
C TYR A 117 5.37 29.19 -11.96
N LYS A 118 4.55 29.93 -11.19
CA LYS A 118 4.00 31.24 -11.54
C LYS A 118 3.14 31.24 -12.80
N TYR A 119 2.40 30.16 -13.05
CA TYR A 119 1.36 30.17 -14.09
C TYR A 119 0.22 31.11 -13.68
N ASP A 120 -0.42 31.74 -14.67
CA ASP A 120 -1.64 32.52 -14.46
C ASP A 120 -2.84 31.58 -14.24
N LEU A 121 -3.46 31.69 -13.07
CA LEU A 121 -4.58 30.85 -12.63
C LEU A 121 -5.84 31.68 -12.38
N THR A 122 -5.86 32.96 -12.78
CA THR A 122 -6.94 33.91 -12.49
C THR A 122 -8.28 33.50 -13.11
N GLU A 123 -8.25 32.84 -14.26
CA GLU A 123 -9.43 32.29 -14.95
C GLU A 123 -9.77 30.85 -14.52
N ALA A 124 -8.91 30.19 -13.75
CA ALA A 124 -9.13 28.82 -13.32
C ALA A 124 -10.15 28.74 -12.17
N ARG A 125 -11.16 27.89 -12.36
CA ARG A 125 -12.19 27.57 -11.36
C ARG A 125 -12.28 26.09 -11.09
N VAL A 126 -12.58 25.72 -9.87
CA VAL A 126 -12.76 24.32 -9.45
C VAL A 126 -14.07 24.14 -8.68
N LYS A 127 -14.76 23.04 -8.97
CA LYS A 127 -15.94 22.62 -8.21
C LYS A 127 -15.49 22.08 -6.85
N VAL A 128 -16.11 22.54 -5.77
CA VAL A 128 -15.79 22.11 -4.41
C VAL A 128 -17.07 21.65 -3.73
N THR A 129 -17.12 20.39 -3.32
CA THR A 129 -18.20 19.83 -2.50
C THR A 129 -17.73 19.78 -1.06
N ILE A 130 -18.43 20.47 -0.17
CA ILE A 130 -18.09 20.65 1.23
C ILE A 130 -19.13 19.96 2.08
N HIS A 131 -18.76 18.86 2.72
CA HIS A 131 -19.56 18.23 3.76
C HIS A 131 -19.28 18.88 5.11
N ILE A 132 -20.32 19.05 5.92
CA ILE A 132 -20.25 19.78 7.19
C ILE A 132 -20.57 18.84 8.35
N GLY A 133 -19.68 18.75 9.33
CA GLY A 133 -19.91 18.05 10.60
C GLY A 133 -20.17 16.54 10.46
N LEU A 134 -19.55 15.88 9.49
CA LEU A 134 -19.67 14.42 9.35
C LEU A 134 -18.85 13.67 10.40
N SER A 135 -19.33 12.47 10.75
CA SER A 135 -18.55 11.50 11.50
C SER A 135 -17.37 10.97 10.69
N GLU A 136 -16.33 10.47 11.36
CA GLU A 136 -15.18 9.83 10.72
C GLU A 136 -15.61 8.64 9.83
N GLU A 137 -16.60 7.87 10.26
CA GLU A 137 -17.16 6.73 9.50
C GLU A 137 -17.82 7.20 8.20
N SER A 138 -18.70 8.20 8.28
CA SER A 138 -19.34 8.77 7.09
C SER A 138 -18.33 9.41 6.13
N ALA A 139 -17.28 10.04 6.65
CA ALA A 139 -16.21 10.63 5.85
C ALA A 139 -15.44 9.57 5.05
N LYS A 140 -15.15 8.41 5.67
CA LYS A 140 -14.52 7.26 5.00
C LYS A 140 -15.40 6.67 3.89
N ASP A 141 -16.70 6.55 4.12
CA ASP A 141 -17.63 6.06 3.10
C ASP A 141 -17.68 6.98 1.89
N ILE A 142 -17.73 8.29 2.10
CA ILE A 142 -17.67 9.28 1.03
C ILE A 142 -16.31 9.22 0.32
N ALA A 143 -15.20 9.04 1.05
CA ALA A 143 -13.88 8.87 0.45
C ALA A 143 -13.83 7.65 -0.48
N LEU A 144 -14.41 6.52 -0.06
CA LEU A 144 -14.51 5.31 -0.88
C LEU A 144 -15.38 5.54 -2.13
N ALA A 145 -16.53 6.20 -1.97
CA ALA A 145 -17.46 6.48 -3.06
C ALA A 145 -16.94 7.52 -4.07
N SER A 146 -16.14 8.49 -3.61
CA SER A 146 -15.62 9.58 -4.44
C SER A 146 -14.49 9.14 -5.39
N ASN A 147 -13.88 7.96 -5.17
CA ASN A 147 -12.76 7.44 -5.96
C ASN A 147 -13.20 6.51 -7.11
N THR A 148 -14.35 6.74 -7.75
CA THR A 148 -14.89 5.89 -8.83
C THR A 148 -14.23 6.12 -10.20
N THR A 149 -13.76 7.33 -10.49
CA THR A 149 -13.18 7.69 -11.80
C THR A 149 -11.73 7.22 -11.98
N THR A 150 -10.90 7.36 -10.94
CA THR A 150 -9.59 6.71 -10.85
C THR A 150 -9.56 5.84 -9.60
N PRO A 151 -9.84 4.53 -9.71
CA PRO A 151 -9.91 3.66 -8.56
C PRO A 151 -8.61 3.64 -7.74
N VAL A 152 -8.74 3.80 -6.43
CA VAL A 152 -7.65 3.55 -5.48
C VAL A 152 -7.35 2.06 -5.40
N ASP A 153 -6.11 1.71 -5.06
CA ASP A 153 -5.73 0.31 -4.86
C ASP A 153 -6.57 -0.36 -3.74
N SER A 154 -6.72 -1.69 -3.83
CA SER A 154 -7.60 -2.45 -2.91
C SER A 154 -7.16 -2.31 -1.46
N ARG A 155 -5.85 -2.31 -1.17
CA ARG A 155 -5.32 -2.15 0.18
C ARG A 155 -5.71 -0.81 0.81
N SER A 156 -5.78 0.27 0.05
CA SER A 156 -6.23 1.57 0.56
C SER A 156 -7.67 1.51 1.07
N LYS A 157 -8.54 0.81 0.33
CA LYS A 157 -9.95 0.63 0.70
C LYS A 157 -10.09 -0.20 1.98
N VAL A 158 -9.35 -1.30 2.06
CA VAL A 158 -9.32 -2.19 3.23
C VAL A 158 -8.79 -1.43 4.46
N ASN A 159 -7.71 -0.65 4.29
CA ASN A 159 -7.17 0.19 5.36
C ASN A 159 -8.18 1.25 5.85
N ALA A 160 -8.88 1.91 4.93
CA ALA A 160 -9.86 2.95 5.27
C ALA A 160 -10.99 2.41 6.17
N ARG A 161 -11.43 1.16 5.93
CA ARG A 161 -12.42 0.46 6.76
C ARG A 161 -11.90 0.06 8.15
N GLY A 162 -10.60 0.23 8.41
CA GLY A 162 -9.98 -0.18 9.67
C GLY A 162 -9.60 -1.66 9.73
N ASP A 163 -9.73 -2.40 8.62
CA ASP A 163 -9.55 -3.85 8.62
C ASP A 163 -8.13 -4.28 9.01
N TYR A 164 -7.12 -3.44 8.79
CA TYR A 164 -5.73 -3.70 9.18
C TYR A 164 -5.38 -3.30 10.62
N LYS A 165 -6.33 -2.85 11.45
CA LYS A 165 -6.06 -2.37 12.82
C LYS A 165 -5.33 -3.43 13.66
N PHE A 166 -5.74 -4.70 13.57
CA PHE A 166 -5.10 -5.80 14.31
C PHE A 166 -3.64 -6.03 13.89
N ILE A 167 -3.33 -5.93 12.59
CA ILE A 167 -1.94 -6.03 12.07
C ILE A 167 -1.09 -4.87 12.59
N LYS A 168 -1.63 -3.63 12.52
CA LYS A 168 -0.93 -2.43 13.03
C LYS A 168 -0.62 -2.54 14.51
N GLN A 169 -1.59 -3.01 15.31
CA GLN A 169 -1.43 -3.20 16.75
C GLN A 169 -0.35 -4.25 17.06
N TYR A 170 -0.36 -5.38 16.35
CA TYR A 170 0.63 -6.43 16.52
C TYR A 170 2.04 -5.95 16.14
N LEU A 171 2.19 -5.28 15.00
CA LEU A 171 3.48 -4.71 14.60
C LEU A 171 3.97 -3.70 15.65
N ALA A 172 3.12 -2.80 16.14
CA ALA A 172 3.50 -1.85 17.20
C ALA A 172 3.88 -2.53 18.55
N GLN A 173 3.36 -3.73 18.82
CA GLN A 173 3.83 -4.54 19.95
C GLN A 173 5.21 -5.12 19.67
N LEU A 174 5.43 -5.69 18.48
CA LEU A 174 6.74 -6.20 18.07
C LEU A 174 7.81 -5.12 18.06
N GLU A 175 7.52 -3.91 17.55
CA GLU A 175 8.49 -2.81 17.51
C GLU A 175 8.98 -2.43 18.92
N ARG A 176 8.08 -2.48 19.91
CA ARG A 176 8.41 -2.24 21.32
C ARG A 176 9.20 -3.38 21.96
N ALA A 177 8.92 -4.62 21.56
CA ALA A 177 9.56 -5.80 22.12
C ALA A 177 10.95 -6.07 21.53
N GLU A 178 11.16 -5.78 20.24
CA GLU A 178 12.35 -6.16 19.48
C GLU A 178 13.29 -4.98 19.14
N ASP A 179 12.95 -3.75 19.55
CA ASP A 179 13.66 -2.51 19.17
C ASP A 179 13.93 -2.42 17.65
N ARG A 180 12.91 -2.79 16.87
CA ARG A 180 12.93 -2.86 15.40
C ARG A 180 11.81 -1.99 14.87
N LYS A 181 11.99 -1.35 13.70
CA LYS A 181 10.93 -0.55 13.06
C LYS A 181 10.46 -1.18 11.76
N PHE A 182 9.15 -1.33 11.59
CA PHE A 182 8.54 -1.82 10.36
C PHE A 182 8.03 -0.67 9.52
N ARG A 183 8.61 -0.47 8.34
CA ARG A 183 8.18 0.54 7.37
C ARG A 183 7.23 -0.08 6.35
N ILE A 184 5.94 -0.06 6.68
CA ILE A 184 4.88 -0.70 5.91
C ILE A 184 3.90 0.33 5.37
N ALA A 185 3.68 0.31 4.05
CA ALA A 185 2.60 1.05 3.42
C ALA A 185 1.27 0.28 3.51
N TYR A 186 0.27 0.89 4.14
CA TYR A 186 -1.09 0.37 4.26
C TYR A 186 -2.04 0.90 3.18
N TYR A 187 -1.73 2.08 2.64
CA TYR A 187 -2.51 2.73 1.59
C TYR A 187 -1.60 3.31 0.49
N GLN A 188 -2.23 3.76 -0.60
CA GLN A 188 -1.55 4.18 -1.81
C GLN A 188 -0.78 5.49 -1.60
N ASN A 189 0.47 5.50 -2.08
CA ASN A 189 1.41 6.63 -1.98
C ASN A 189 1.77 7.08 -0.56
N GLN A 190 1.46 6.29 0.48
CA GLN A 190 1.74 6.61 1.89
C GLN A 190 3.17 7.14 2.10
N SER A 191 3.28 8.32 2.69
CA SER A 191 4.55 8.95 3.07
C SER A 191 5.19 8.23 4.25
N GLY A 192 6.52 8.30 4.34
CA GLY A 192 7.30 7.61 5.37
C GLY A 192 7.46 6.09 5.15
N ALA A 193 6.71 5.50 4.22
CA ALA A 193 6.88 4.10 3.82
C ALA A 193 7.72 3.99 2.52
N PRO A 194 8.66 3.03 2.44
CA PRO A 194 9.42 2.78 1.23
C PRO A 194 8.52 2.43 0.05
N ARG A 195 8.87 2.95 -1.14
CA ARG A 195 8.22 2.59 -2.41
C ARG A 195 8.78 1.28 -2.96
N ASN A 196 8.78 0.25 -2.12
CA ASN A 196 9.20 -1.10 -2.46
C ASN A 196 8.00 -2.06 -2.31
N ALA A 197 7.90 -3.04 -3.21
CA ALA A 197 6.74 -3.92 -3.27
C ALA A 197 6.68 -4.93 -2.10
N GLN A 198 7.80 -5.18 -1.43
CA GLN A 198 7.88 -5.96 -0.20
C GLN A 198 7.45 -5.12 1.04
N CYS A 199 7.53 -3.79 0.98
CA CYS A 199 7.24 -2.87 2.10
C CYS A 199 5.77 -2.43 2.15
N ASN A 200 4.82 -3.36 1.96
CA ASN A 200 3.39 -3.06 2.12
C ASN A 200 2.62 -4.20 2.80
N VAL A 201 1.44 -3.87 3.34
CA VAL A 201 0.62 -4.83 4.09
C VAL A 201 0.17 -6.03 3.26
N THR A 202 0.00 -5.86 1.95
CA THR A 202 -0.30 -6.94 1.01
C THR A 202 0.81 -8.00 1.00
N HIS A 203 2.08 -7.59 1.07
CA HIS A 203 3.20 -8.53 1.19
C HIS A 203 3.12 -9.31 2.50
N LEU A 204 2.93 -8.63 3.64
CA LEU A 204 2.83 -9.30 4.94
C LEU A 204 1.71 -10.34 4.98
N LEU A 205 0.55 -10.02 4.40
CA LEU A 205 -0.55 -10.97 4.27
C LEU A 205 -0.13 -12.20 3.46
N LYS A 206 0.52 -12.02 2.30
CA LYS A 206 1.02 -13.15 1.49
C LYS A 206 1.97 -14.03 2.29
N LEU A 207 2.86 -13.45 3.09
CA LEU A 207 3.77 -14.20 3.98
C LEU A 207 2.97 -15.06 4.97
N LEU A 208 1.97 -14.49 5.65
CA LEU A 208 1.12 -15.21 6.59
C LEU A 208 0.34 -16.34 5.92
N TYR A 209 -0.25 -16.09 4.75
CA TYR A 209 -0.96 -17.14 4.05
C TYR A 209 -0.05 -18.27 3.56
N CYS A 210 1.24 -18.02 3.30
CA CYS A 210 2.17 -19.10 2.97
C CYS A 210 2.32 -20.10 4.12
N LEU A 211 2.22 -19.61 5.37
CA LEU A 211 2.31 -20.42 6.58
C LEU A 211 0.93 -20.91 7.09
N ASP A 212 -0.15 -20.65 6.36
CA ASP A 212 -1.48 -21.10 6.72
C ASP A 212 -1.69 -22.58 6.40
N ARG A 213 -1.18 -23.47 7.28
CA ARG A 213 -1.33 -24.92 7.15
C ARG A 213 -2.78 -25.38 7.06
N ASN A 214 -3.69 -24.77 7.81
CA ASN A 214 -5.08 -25.21 7.87
C ASN A 214 -5.82 -24.97 6.56
N LYS A 215 -5.54 -23.85 5.88
CA LYS A 215 -6.08 -23.55 4.55
C LYS A 215 -5.33 -24.26 3.44
N TYR A 216 -4.01 -24.32 3.55
CA TYR A 216 -3.10 -24.91 2.57
C TYR A 216 -2.38 -26.11 3.16
N ASN A 217 -3.06 -27.26 3.16
CA ASN A 217 -2.49 -28.49 3.68
C ASN A 217 -1.86 -29.31 2.53
N PRO A 218 -0.51 -29.49 2.51
CA PRO A 218 0.16 -30.26 1.46
C PRO A 218 -0.27 -31.75 1.45
N ASP A 219 -0.64 -32.29 2.61
CA ASP A 219 -1.07 -33.68 2.79
C ASP A 219 -2.55 -33.89 2.38
N SER A 220 -3.28 -32.82 2.08
CA SER A 220 -4.70 -32.92 1.75
C SER A 220 -4.91 -33.33 0.29
N ASN A 221 -5.90 -34.19 0.03
CA ASN A 221 -6.36 -34.50 -1.32
C ASN A 221 -7.18 -33.37 -1.98
N LYS A 222 -7.16 -32.15 -1.41
CA LYS A 222 -7.90 -31.00 -1.94
C LYS A 222 -7.09 -30.31 -3.05
N ARG A 223 -7.79 -29.70 -4.02
CA ARG A 223 -7.16 -28.99 -5.15
C ARG A 223 -6.28 -27.80 -4.74
N THR A 224 -6.54 -27.16 -3.59
CA THR A 224 -5.85 -25.93 -3.17
C THR A 224 -4.73 -26.21 -2.17
N LYS A 225 -3.77 -27.07 -2.54
CA LYS A 225 -2.63 -27.40 -1.68
C LYS A 225 -1.73 -26.21 -1.41
N HIS A 226 -1.59 -25.28 -2.35
CA HIS A 226 -0.69 -24.14 -2.25
C HIS A 226 -1.43 -22.82 -2.44
N PRO A 227 -0.90 -21.72 -1.89
CA PRO A 227 -1.40 -20.36 -2.13
C PRO A 227 -1.10 -19.85 -3.55
N ALA A 228 -1.18 -20.72 -4.57
CA ALA A 228 -0.83 -20.38 -5.93
C ALA A 228 -1.84 -19.37 -6.51
N GLY A 229 -1.34 -18.27 -7.09
CA GLY A 229 -2.19 -17.22 -7.67
C GLY A 229 -3.08 -16.50 -6.66
N MET A 230 -2.66 -16.44 -5.38
CA MET A 230 -3.42 -15.82 -4.30
C MET A 230 -3.99 -14.44 -4.65
N SER A 231 -5.31 -14.32 -4.52
CA SER A 231 -6.00 -13.03 -4.47
C SER A 231 -6.21 -12.65 -3.01
N LEU A 232 -5.74 -11.47 -2.62
CA LEU A 232 -6.04 -10.93 -1.30
C LEU A 232 -7.48 -10.42 -1.27
N PRO A 233 -8.21 -10.63 -0.16
CA PRO A 233 -9.58 -10.21 -0.07
C PRO A 233 -9.69 -8.67 -0.10
N SER A 234 -10.76 -8.16 -0.72
CA SER A 234 -11.12 -6.74 -0.72
C SER A 234 -11.79 -6.28 0.58
N HIS A 235 -12.00 -7.20 1.52
CA HIS A 235 -12.58 -6.99 2.85
C HIS A 235 -12.14 -8.13 3.79
N ILE A 236 -11.71 -7.80 5.01
CA ILE A 236 -11.34 -8.82 6.01
C ILE A 236 -12.56 -9.12 6.89
N THR A 237 -13.20 -10.27 6.67
CA THR A 237 -14.29 -10.75 7.54
C THR A 237 -13.78 -11.10 8.93
N ASP A 238 -14.67 -11.19 9.92
CA ASP A 238 -14.29 -11.53 11.29
C ASP A 238 -13.63 -12.92 11.38
N ALA A 239 -14.14 -13.92 10.66
CA ALA A 239 -13.52 -15.23 10.58
C ALA A 239 -12.10 -15.18 9.96
N GLU A 240 -11.90 -14.35 8.93
CA GLU A 240 -10.58 -14.16 8.33
C GLU A 240 -9.65 -13.40 9.28
N ARG A 241 -10.17 -12.43 10.04
CA ARG A 241 -9.44 -11.67 11.07
C ARG A 241 -8.97 -12.57 12.20
N GLU A 242 -9.84 -13.43 12.72
CA GLU A 242 -9.51 -14.42 13.75
C GLU A 242 -8.38 -15.34 13.28
N ARG A 243 -8.53 -15.89 12.07
CA ARG A 243 -7.54 -16.78 11.46
C ARG A 243 -6.20 -16.09 11.22
N LEU A 244 -6.21 -14.87 10.66
CA LEU A 244 -4.98 -14.09 10.46
C LEU A 244 -4.34 -13.71 11.79
N THR A 245 -5.12 -13.44 12.83
CA THR A 245 -4.62 -13.15 14.18
C THR A 245 -3.87 -14.35 14.75
N ALA A 246 -4.38 -15.57 14.56
CA ALA A 246 -3.69 -16.80 14.96
C ALA A 246 -2.37 -17.03 14.20
N LEU A 247 -2.25 -16.50 12.97
CA LEU A 247 -1.03 -16.59 12.17
C LEU A 247 0.02 -15.51 12.50
N LEU A 248 -0.37 -14.38 13.10
CA LEU A 248 0.54 -13.25 13.37
C LEU A 248 1.84 -13.63 14.10
N PRO A 249 1.84 -14.55 15.09
CA PRO A 249 3.08 -15.03 15.73
C PRO A 249 4.12 -15.61 14.75
N LEU A 250 3.68 -16.10 13.58
CA LEU A 250 4.57 -16.65 12.56
C LEU A 250 5.18 -15.57 11.63
N LEU A 251 4.72 -14.32 11.71
CA LEU A 251 5.17 -13.24 10.82
C LEU A 251 6.67 -12.99 10.92
N THR A 252 7.22 -13.00 12.14
CA THR A 252 8.65 -12.77 12.39
C THR A 252 9.50 -13.86 11.75
N HIS A 253 9.06 -15.12 11.84
CA HIS A 253 9.70 -16.26 11.16
C HIS A 253 9.60 -16.15 9.64
N ALA A 254 8.43 -15.77 9.09
CA ALA A 254 8.28 -15.59 7.64
C ALA A 254 9.21 -14.50 7.10
N LEU A 255 9.31 -13.37 7.82
CA LEU A 255 10.24 -12.28 7.49
C LEU A 255 11.70 -12.74 7.60
N TRP A 256 12.04 -13.55 8.61
CA TRP A 256 13.37 -14.14 8.74
C TRP A 256 13.72 -15.02 7.54
N ILE A 257 12.80 -15.90 7.11
CA ILE A 257 13.03 -16.79 5.95
C ILE A 257 13.26 -15.96 4.68
N GLU A 258 12.44 -14.94 4.43
CA GLU A 258 12.62 -14.06 3.26
C GLU A 258 13.98 -13.35 3.29
N GLN A 259 14.32 -12.76 4.45
CA GLN A 259 15.59 -12.06 4.62
C GLN A 259 16.76 -13.01 4.40
N ARG A 260 16.73 -14.18 5.01
CA ARG A 260 17.82 -15.14 4.92
C ARG A 260 17.98 -15.69 3.51
N LEU A 261 16.88 -15.93 2.79
CA LEU A 261 16.92 -16.28 1.37
C LEU A 261 17.61 -15.19 0.54
N TYR A 262 17.32 -13.92 0.82
CA TYR A 262 17.93 -12.81 0.09
C TYR A 262 19.42 -12.62 0.44
N GLU A 263 19.83 -12.92 1.67
CA GLU A 263 21.25 -13.00 2.05
C GLU A 263 21.97 -14.09 1.25
N ILE A 264 21.38 -15.29 1.17
CA ILE A 264 21.92 -16.40 0.35
C ILE A 264 22.03 -16.00 -1.14
N ILE A 265 21.02 -15.32 -1.68
CA ILE A 265 21.06 -14.80 -3.05
C ILE A 265 22.17 -13.76 -3.20
N GLN A 266 22.29 -12.81 -2.26
CA GLN A 266 23.33 -11.78 -2.27
C GLN A 266 24.72 -12.41 -2.29
N GLU A 267 24.98 -13.35 -1.37
CA GLU A 267 26.23 -14.10 -1.28
C GLU A 267 26.52 -14.86 -2.59
N TYR A 268 25.50 -15.48 -3.19
CA TYR A 268 25.63 -16.22 -4.44
C TYR A 268 26.00 -15.32 -5.62
N ILE A 269 25.37 -14.15 -5.77
CA ILE A 269 25.63 -13.24 -6.91
C ILE A 269 26.88 -12.39 -6.73
N SER A 270 27.32 -12.13 -5.50
CA SER A 270 28.54 -11.37 -5.22
C SER A 270 29.79 -12.24 -5.07
N ASN A 271 29.68 -13.57 -5.20
CA ASN A 271 30.81 -14.48 -5.02
C ASN A 271 31.86 -14.27 -6.14
N PRO A 272 33.07 -13.78 -5.82
CA PRO A 272 34.10 -13.44 -6.81
C PRO A 272 34.66 -14.69 -7.52
N ARG A 273 34.47 -15.89 -6.96
CA ARG A 273 34.89 -17.14 -7.60
C ARG A 273 33.99 -17.54 -8.76
N ARG A 274 32.80 -16.95 -8.89
CA ARG A 274 31.91 -17.23 -10.01
C ARG A 274 32.33 -16.41 -11.22
N LYS A 275 32.51 -17.11 -12.35
CA LYS A 275 32.74 -16.49 -13.66
C LYS A 275 31.39 -16.30 -14.36
N GLY A 276 31.13 -15.11 -14.89
CA GLY A 276 29.95 -14.83 -15.72
C GLY A 276 28.96 -13.83 -15.11
N ALA A 277 27.95 -13.46 -15.89
CA ALA A 277 26.85 -12.60 -15.46
C ALA A 277 25.87 -13.34 -14.56
N ASN A 278 24.96 -12.60 -13.90
CA ASN A 278 23.90 -13.20 -13.09
C ASN A 278 23.05 -14.21 -13.90
N ASP A 279 22.99 -15.44 -13.40
CA ASP A 279 22.29 -16.59 -13.96
C ASP A 279 20.96 -16.90 -13.25
N LEU A 280 20.56 -16.11 -12.25
CA LEU A 280 19.29 -16.28 -11.57
C LEU A 280 18.17 -15.53 -12.33
N ALA A 281 17.12 -16.25 -12.73
CA ALA A 281 15.95 -15.65 -13.35
C ALA A 281 15.33 -14.57 -12.45
N SER A 282 14.97 -13.43 -13.06
CA SER A 282 14.32 -12.28 -12.41
C SER A 282 15.09 -11.60 -11.27
N VAL A 283 16.30 -12.02 -10.93
CA VAL A 283 17.21 -11.24 -10.07
C VAL A 283 17.90 -10.18 -10.93
N ASP A 284 17.78 -8.91 -10.55
CA ASP A 284 18.31 -7.78 -11.30
C ASP A 284 19.38 -7.05 -10.48
N ILE A 285 20.66 -7.31 -10.79
CA ILE A 285 21.82 -6.76 -10.07
C ILE A 285 22.00 -5.23 -10.24
N ARG A 286 21.15 -4.58 -11.05
CA ARG A 286 21.15 -3.12 -11.26
C ARG A 286 20.10 -2.41 -10.40
N LYS A 287 19.35 -3.15 -9.59
CA LYS A 287 18.29 -2.65 -8.72
C LYS A 287 18.59 -2.99 -7.28
N THR A 288 17.77 -2.47 -6.38
CA THR A 288 17.83 -2.79 -4.95
C THR A 288 16.48 -3.28 -4.46
N THR A 289 16.52 -4.16 -3.46
CA THR A 289 15.34 -4.66 -2.75
C THR A 289 15.44 -4.23 -1.30
N LEU A 290 14.36 -3.72 -0.75
CA LEU A 290 14.26 -3.34 0.65
C LEU A 290 13.18 -4.20 1.30
N LEU A 291 13.46 -4.71 2.49
CA LEU A 291 12.49 -5.47 3.27
C LEU A 291 11.74 -4.58 4.27
N PRO A 292 10.53 -5.01 4.71
CA PRO A 292 9.69 -4.33 5.70
C PRO A 292 10.38 -3.68 6.89
N ASP A 293 11.36 -4.36 7.47
CA ASP A 293 12.02 -3.91 8.70
C ASP A 293 13.15 -2.92 8.48
N SER A 294 13.46 -2.60 7.23
CA SER A 294 14.46 -1.61 6.82
C SER A 294 15.87 -1.84 7.38
N LYS A 295 16.14 -3.00 8.00
CA LYS A 295 17.46 -3.35 8.53
C LYS A 295 18.44 -3.65 7.39
N TYR A 296 17.91 -4.16 6.27
CA TYR A 296 18.70 -4.56 5.11
C TYR A 296 18.13 -4.00 3.82
N SER A 297 19.02 -3.42 3.00
CA SER A 297 18.83 -3.30 1.57
C SER A 297 19.74 -4.29 0.86
N PHE A 298 19.19 -4.99 -0.12
CA PHE A 298 19.94 -5.94 -0.94
C PHE A 298 20.32 -5.29 -2.26
N GLY A 299 21.55 -5.54 -2.72
CA GLY A 299 22.14 -4.98 -3.93
C GLY A 299 21.58 -5.57 -5.23
N PHE A 300 20.38 -6.13 -5.19
CA PHE A 300 19.66 -6.67 -6.34
C PHE A 300 18.16 -6.40 -6.22
N GLY A 301 17.48 -6.29 -7.35
CA GLY A 301 16.03 -6.33 -7.43
C GLY A 301 15.52 -7.77 -7.48
N ALA A 302 14.57 -8.12 -6.62
CA ALA A 302 13.85 -9.39 -6.65
C ALA A 302 12.33 -9.17 -6.80
N PRO A 303 11.63 -10.06 -7.51
CA PRO A 303 10.17 -10.08 -7.50
C PRO A 303 9.65 -10.27 -6.08
N THR A 304 8.58 -9.56 -5.72
CA THR A 304 7.92 -9.66 -4.41
C THR A 304 7.47 -11.08 -4.07
N ASP A 305 7.12 -11.85 -5.09
CA ASP A 305 6.60 -13.21 -4.93
C ASP A 305 7.71 -14.27 -4.88
N LEU A 306 8.99 -13.89 -5.05
CA LEU A 306 10.11 -14.82 -5.19
C LEU A 306 10.23 -15.76 -3.98
N ALA A 307 10.11 -15.22 -2.77
CA ALA A 307 10.29 -16.00 -1.54
C ALA A 307 9.08 -16.85 -1.15
N LEU A 308 7.90 -16.63 -1.75
CA LEU A 308 6.66 -17.23 -1.27
C LEU A 308 6.66 -18.77 -1.33
N PRO A 309 7.15 -19.43 -2.41
CA PRO A 309 7.23 -20.89 -2.45
C PRO A 309 8.12 -21.48 -1.36
N ILE A 310 9.26 -20.84 -1.10
CA ILE A 310 10.18 -21.23 -0.03
C ILE A 310 9.49 -21.08 1.33
N ILE A 311 8.90 -19.92 1.62
CA ILE A 311 8.25 -19.68 2.92
C ILE A 311 7.12 -20.68 3.15
N ALA A 312 6.32 -20.97 2.12
CA ALA A 312 5.26 -21.94 2.25
C ALA A 312 5.77 -23.34 2.62
N SER A 313 6.90 -23.78 2.05
CA SER A 313 7.45 -25.12 2.34
C SER A 313 7.64 -25.38 3.83
N TYR A 314 7.92 -24.35 4.64
CA TYR A 314 8.06 -24.47 6.10
C TYR A 314 6.78 -24.93 6.79
N ARG A 315 5.61 -24.71 6.20
CA ARG A 315 4.32 -25.08 6.82
C ARG A 315 4.18 -26.58 7.08
N VAL A 316 5.01 -27.44 6.45
CA VAL A 316 5.08 -28.88 6.79
C VAL A 316 5.47 -29.12 8.24
N PHE A 317 6.15 -28.16 8.87
CA PHE A 317 6.58 -28.22 10.25
C PHE A 317 5.61 -27.51 11.21
N LEU A 318 4.41 -27.09 10.77
CA LEU A 318 3.40 -26.51 11.66
C LEU A 318 2.37 -27.55 12.09
N ASP A 319 1.84 -27.50 13.30
CA ASP A 319 0.64 -28.26 13.67
C ASP A 319 -0.65 -27.51 13.27
N LYS A 320 -1.81 -28.05 13.66
CA LYS A 320 -3.12 -27.42 13.38
C LYS A 320 -3.36 -26.13 14.17
N ASP A 321 -2.60 -25.92 15.25
CA ASP A 321 -2.66 -24.74 16.10
C ASP A 321 -1.59 -23.70 15.71
N TYR A 322 -0.95 -23.88 14.55
CA TYR A 322 0.12 -23.04 14.03
C TYR A 322 1.38 -23.00 14.92
N LYS A 323 1.65 -24.06 15.68
CA LYS A 323 2.90 -24.22 16.42
C LYS A 323 3.89 -25.03 15.61
N TRP A 324 5.17 -24.68 15.70
CA TRP A 324 6.22 -25.48 15.09
C TRP A 324 6.37 -26.83 15.80
N ILE A 325 6.36 -27.93 15.06
CA ILE A 325 6.56 -29.29 15.58
C ILE A 325 8.02 -29.53 16.01
N LEU A 326 8.94 -28.72 15.49
CA LEU A 326 10.33 -28.61 15.89
C LEU A 326 10.63 -27.15 16.23
N PRO A 327 11.47 -26.82 17.23
CA PRO A 327 11.87 -25.44 17.49
C PRO A 327 12.42 -24.78 16.22
N PHE A 328 11.87 -23.62 15.84
CA PHE A 328 12.17 -22.98 14.55
C PHE A 328 13.68 -22.81 14.29
N ASN A 329 14.42 -22.36 15.30
CA ASN A 329 15.86 -22.11 15.18
C ASN A 329 16.70 -23.38 15.01
N GLU A 330 16.16 -24.57 15.29
CA GLU A 330 16.90 -25.84 15.16
C GLU A 330 16.91 -26.38 13.74
N PHE A 331 15.92 -26.04 12.91
CA PHE A 331 15.81 -26.59 11.55
C PHE A 331 15.82 -25.52 10.45
N ALA A 332 15.49 -24.27 10.76
CA ALA A 332 15.13 -23.30 9.74
C ALA A 332 16.27 -22.97 8.76
N GLU A 333 17.50 -22.80 9.24
CA GLU A 333 18.66 -22.52 8.38
C GLU A 333 19.00 -23.71 7.50
N ASP A 334 19.13 -24.91 8.08
CA ASP A 334 19.49 -26.12 7.36
C ASP A 334 18.45 -26.48 6.29
N PHE A 335 17.17 -26.32 6.63
CA PHE A 335 16.08 -26.52 5.68
C PHE A 335 16.13 -25.49 4.54
N LEU A 336 16.40 -24.21 4.83
CA LEU A 336 16.56 -23.19 3.78
C LEU A 336 17.70 -23.52 2.83
N GLN A 337 18.86 -23.89 3.39
CA GLN A 337 20.05 -24.26 2.63
C GLN A 337 19.78 -25.49 1.76
N HIS A 338 19.06 -26.47 2.29
CA HIS A 338 18.64 -27.65 1.54
C HIS A 338 17.75 -27.26 0.34
N LEU A 339 16.69 -26.47 0.57
CA LEU A 339 15.79 -26.02 -0.49
C LEU A 339 16.52 -25.22 -1.57
N TRP A 340 17.40 -24.29 -1.15
CA TRP A 340 18.19 -23.47 -2.06
C TRP A 340 19.11 -24.31 -2.94
N ASN A 341 19.96 -25.16 -2.33
CA ASN A 341 21.01 -25.87 -3.03
C ASN A 341 20.46 -26.97 -3.95
N ASN A 342 19.39 -27.64 -3.53
CA ASN A 342 18.89 -28.83 -4.21
C ASN A 342 17.79 -28.53 -5.23
N TYR A 343 16.99 -27.47 -5.03
CA TYR A 343 15.78 -27.20 -5.81
C TYR A 343 15.74 -25.78 -6.37
N PHE A 344 15.63 -24.77 -5.49
CA PHE A 344 15.22 -23.43 -5.88
C PHE A 344 16.24 -22.71 -6.76
N ARG A 345 17.54 -22.81 -6.43
CA ARG A 345 18.61 -22.26 -7.27
C ARG A 345 18.59 -22.87 -8.67
N LYS A 346 18.47 -24.20 -8.76
CA LYS A 346 18.46 -24.92 -10.04
C LYS A 346 17.29 -24.48 -10.91
N TYR A 347 16.11 -24.31 -10.30
CA TYR A 347 14.92 -23.77 -10.98
C TYR A 347 15.17 -22.37 -11.55
N LEU A 348 15.70 -21.44 -10.75
CA LEU A 348 15.99 -20.07 -11.22
C LEU A 348 17.04 -20.05 -12.35
N VAL A 349 18.04 -20.92 -12.28
CA VAL A 349 19.05 -21.07 -13.34
C VAL A 349 18.42 -21.64 -14.61
N SER A 350 17.62 -22.70 -14.52
CA SER A 350 16.97 -23.30 -15.70
C SER A 350 16.04 -22.31 -16.41
N GLU A 351 15.26 -21.54 -15.65
CA GLU A 351 14.39 -20.50 -16.20
C GLU A 351 15.21 -19.41 -16.91
N LYS A 352 16.34 -19.00 -16.33
CA LYS A 352 17.22 -18.02 -16.95
C LYS A 352 17.82 -18.53 -18.25
N THR A 353 18.30 -19.78 -18.26
CA THR A 353 18.86 -20.44 -19.44
C THR A 353 17.83 -20.58 -20.54
N ALA A 354 16.56 -20.83 -20.19
CA ALA A 354 15.44 -20.83 -21.14
C ALA A 354 15.04 -19.43 -21.65
N GLY A 355 15.68 -18.36 -21.17
CA GLY A 355 15.35 -16.98 -21.52
C GLY A 355 14.10 -16.44 -20.80
N ASN A 356 13.57 -17.17 -19.82
CA ASN A 356 12.38 -16.79 -19.10
C ASN A 356 12.66 -15.78 -17.98
N THR A 357 11.60 -15.08 -17.61
CA THR A 357 11.53 -14.33 -16.35
C THR A 357 10.40 -14.90 -15.52
N VAL A 358 10.69 -15.26 -14.27
CA VAL A 358 9.69 -15.83 -13.36
C VAL A 358 8.77 -14.75 -12.80
N GLY A 359 9.30 -13.57 -12.46
CA GLY A 359 8.52 -12.40 -12.03
C GLY A 359 7.45 -12.75 -10.98
N THR A 360 6.22 -12.26 -11.18
CA THR A 360 5.04 -12.67 -10.39
C THR A 360 4.44 -14.01 -10.82
N LYS A 361 4.91 -14.60 -11.93
CA LYS A 361 4.44 -15.92 -12.39
C LYS A 361 4.94 -17.05 -11.48
N ILE A 362 6.00 -16.83 -10.72
CA ILE A 362 6.52 -17.81 -9.76
C ILE A 362 5.43 -18.24 -8.75
N SER A 363 4.61 -17.29 -8.29
CA SER A 363 3.51 -17.60 -7.36
C SER A 363 2.36 -18.34 -8.04
N ARG A 364 2.31 -18.41 -9.38
CA ARG A 364 1.26 -19.10 -10.14
C ARG A 364 1.71 -20.47 -10.67
N ASN A 365 3.01 -20.75 -10.67
CA ASN A 365 3.56 -22.01 -11.15
C ASN A 365 3.38 -23.08 -10.06
N GLN A 366 2.45 -24.01 -10.24
CA GLN A 366 2.18 -25.07 -9.25
C GLN A 366 3.37 -26.02 -9.04
N GLU A 367 4.14 -26.31 -10.10
CA GLU A 367 5.26 -27.26 -10.05
C GLU A 367 6.37 -26.78 -9.10
N ILE A 368 6.65 -25.47 -9.06
CA ILE A 368 7.66 -24.94 -8.11
C ILE A 368 7.17 -25.04 -6.67
N TRP A 369 5.87 -24.89 -6.41
CA TRP A 369 5.35 -25.12 -5.06
C TRP A 369 5.49 -26.58 -4.68
N GLU A 370 5.08 -27.50 -5.54
CA GLU A 370 5.11 -28.95 -5.27
C GLU A 370 6.54 -29.47 -5.09
N SER A 371 7.48 -29.06 -5.95
CA SER A 371 8.88 -29.51 -5.88
C SER A 371 9.64 -29.08 -4.64
N LEU A 372 9.14 -28.08 -3.90
CA LEU A 372 9.73 -27.61 -2.65
C LEU A 372 9.13 -28.30 -1.41
N TYR A 373 8.04 -29.05 -1.55
CA TYR A 373 7.62 -29.99 -0.51
C TYR A 373 8.44 -31.25 -0.69
N ILE A 374 9.42 -31.41 0.19
CA ILE A 374 10.16 -32.66 0.30
C ILE A 374 9.14 -33.71 0.74
N SER A 375 8.86 -34.67 -0.14
CA SER A 375 8.15 -35.92 0.19
C SER A 375 9.04 -36.86 0.96
#